data_AF-A0A2T2WMD0-F1
#
_entry.id   AF-A0A2T2WMD0-F1
#
_cell.length_a   1.000
_cell.length_b   1.000
_cell.length_c   1.000
_cell.angle_alpha   90.00
_cell.angle_beta   90.00
_cell.angle_gamma   90.00
#
_symmetry.space_group_name_H-M   'P 1'
#
loop_
_entity.id
_entity.type
_entity.pdbx_description
1 polymer ?
#
loop_
_entity_poly.entity_id
_entity_poly.type
_entity_poly.pdbx_seq_one_letter_code
_entity_poly.pdbx_strand_id
1 'polypeptide(L)' 'MTAIASMAEYRQRIDQIKRLKNRLWILASQRGNLDPDVIQISQEIDEYIVLVQKFWQSYRRDETLTG' A
#
# COMPACT_ATOMS: atom_id res chain seq x y z
N MET A 1 -7.31 -0.78 9.60
CA MET A 1 -6.44 0.33 9.13
C MET A 1 -7.29 1.54 8.77
N THR A 2 -6.76 2.74 8.99
CA THR A 2 -7.46 4.02 8.79
C THR A 2 -7.35 4.49 7.33
N ALA A 3 -8.41 5.12 6.81
CA ALA A 3 -8.39 5.78 5.50
C ALA A 3 -7.31 6.88 5.45
N ILE A 4 -6.75 7.13 4.27
CA ILE A 4 -5.77 8.19 4.05
C ILE A 4 -6.53 9.53 4.00
N ALA A 5 -6.18 10.45 4.90
CA ALA A 5 -6.84 11.75 5.03
C ALA A 5 -6.08 12.89 4.34
N SER A 6 -4.81 12.69 3.97
CA SER A 6 -3.98 13.75 3.40
C SER A 6 -2.96 13.24 2.39
N MET A 7 -2.44 14.16 1.56
CA MET A 7 -1.35 13.87 0.63
C MET A 7 -0.04 13.47 1.35
N ALA A 8 0.18 13.96 2.57
CA ALA A 8 1.33 13.57 3.38
C ALA A 8 1.23 12.10 3.82
N GLU A 9 0.05 11.69 4.32
CA GLU A 9 -0.22 10.30 4.67
C GLU A 9 -0.15 9.40 3.43
N TYR A 10 -0.67 9.85 2.28
CA TYR A 10 -0.54 9.14 1.02
C TYR A 10 0.93 8.82 0.69
N ARG A 11 1.82 9.83 0.77
CA ARG A 11 3.26 9.64 0.52
C ARG A 11 3.87 8.64 1.50
N GLN A 12 3.49 8.72 2.78
CA GLN A 12 3.94 7.75 3.79
C GLN A 12 3.50 6.32 3.46
N ARG A 13 2.24 6.11 3.03
CA ARG A 13 1.74 4.79 2.62
C ARG A 13 2.47 4.25 1.39
N ILE A 14 2.75 5.09 0.41
CA ILE A 14 3.56 4.72 -0.76
C ILE A 14 4.96 4.27 -0.36
N ASP A 15 5.62 4.98 0.55
CA ASP A 15 6.95 4.61 1.01
C ASP A 15 6.95 3.34 1.87
N GLN A 16 5.89 3.10 2.65
CA GLN A 16 5.66 1.82 3.34
C GLN A 16 5.56 0.67 2.35
N ILE A 17 4.76 0.81 1.28
CA ILE A 17 4.65 -0.19 0.21
C ILE A 17 6.03 -0.50 -0.38
N LYS A 18 6.84 0.52 -0.71
CA LYS A 18 8.19 0.31 -1.29
C LYS A 18 9.08 -0.50 -0.35
N ARG A 19 9.10 -0.16 0.95
CA ARG A 19 9.90 -0.88 1.96
C ARG A 19 9.45 -2.33 2.09
N LEU A 20 8.14 -2.56 2.15
CA LEU A 20 7.57 -3.90 2.26
C LEU A 20 7.84 -4.73 1.00
N LYS A 21 7.76 -4.14 -0.21
CA LYS A 21 8.11 -4.84 -1.45
C LYS A 21 9.57 -5.30 -1.46
N ASN A 22 10.49 -4.46 -0.99
CA ASN A 22 11.89 -4.85 -0.87
C ASN A 22 12.07 -6.01 0.13
N ARG A 23 11.41 -5.92 1.30
CA ARG A 23 11.43 -6.98 2.31
C ARG A 23 10.82 -8.28 1.79
N LEU A 24 9.69 -8.21 1.09
CA LEU A 24 9.01 -9.34 0.47
C LEU A 24 9.95 -10.06 -0.50
N TRP A 25 10.61 -9.31 -1.39
CA TRP A 25 11.53 -9.89 -2.37
C TRP A 25 12.70 -10.62 -1.69
N ILE A 26 13.33 -9.98 -0.69
CA ILE A 26 14.42 -10.60 0.08
C ILE A 26 13.92 -11.88 0.76
N LEU A 27 12.79 -11.81 1.45
CA LEU A 27 12.29 -12.93 2.25
C LEU A 27 11.84 -14.10 1.38
N ALA A 28 11.14 -13.82 0.27
CA ALA A 28 10.75 -14.81 -0.72
C ALA A 28 11.97 -15.51 -1.35
N SER A 29 13.06 -14.76 -1.59
CA SER A 29 14.31 -15.34 -2.10
C SER A 29 15.00 -16.29 -1.12
N GLN A 30 14.78 -16.11 0.19
CA GLN A 30 15.42 -16.90 1.24
C GLN A 30 14.56 -18.09 1.71
N ARG A 31 13.24 -17.90 1.78
CA ARG A 31 12.30 -18.84 2.40
C ARG A 31 11.25 -19.43 1.45
N GLY A 32 11.16 -18.88 0.24
CA GLY A 32 10.17 -19.28 -0.77
C GLY A 32 8.85 -18.52 -0.64
N ASN A 33 8.06 -18.56 -1.72
CA ASN A 33 6.83 -17.77 -1.85
C ASN A 33 5.67 -18.23 -0.95
N LEU A 34 5.73 -19.48 -0.47
CA LEU A 34 4.69 -20.07 0.39
C LEU A 34 5.01 -19.94 1.88
N ASP A 35 6.13 -19.30 2.23
CA ASP A 35 6.47 -19.02 3.62
C ASP A 35 5.39 -18.11 4.25
N PRO A 36 4.89 -18.42 5.46
CA PRO A 36 3.83 -17.64 6.10
C PRO A 36 4.17 -16.15 6.25
N ASP A 37 5.43 -15.81 6.52
CA ASP A 37 5.84 -14.41 6.67
C ASP A 37 5.82 -13.67 5.32
N VAL A 38 6.15 -14.38 4.23
CA VAL A 38 6.06 -13.84 2.85
C VAL A 38 4.61 -13.58 2.48
N ILE A 39 3.71 -14.53 2.78
CA ILE A 39 2.27 -14.37 2.56
C ILE A 39 1.73 -13.18 3.36
N GLN A 40 2.10 -13.07 4.64
CA GLN A 40 1.67 -11.97 5.49
C GLN A 40 2.12 -10.59 4.96
N ILE A 41 3.38 -10.47 4.54
CA ILE A 41 3.89 -9.22 3.97
C ILE A 41 3.16 -8.88 2.66
N SER A 42 2.85 -9.89 1.82
CA SER A 42 2.07 -9.68 0.60
C SER A 42 0.68 -9.12 0.92
N GLN A 43 -0.01 -9.69 1.90
CA GLN A 43 -1.33 -9.22 2.33
C GLN A 43 -1.27 -7.78 2.86
N GLU A 44 -0.24 -7.43 3.66
CA GLU A 44 -0.06 -6.06 4.17
C GLU A 44 0.16 -5.05 3.02
N ILE A 45 0.91 -5.44 1.98
CA ILE A 45 1.09 -4.61 0.78
C ILE A 45 -0.24 -4.37 0.07
N ASP A 46 -1.04 -5.43 -0.12
CA ASP A 46 -2.35 -5.34 -0.78
C ASP A 46 -3.29 -4.39 -0.02
N GLU A 47 -3.28 -4.44 1.32
CA GLU A 47 -4.07 -3.54 2.15
C GLU A 47 -3.69 -2.06 1.94
N TYR A 48 -2.39 -1.75 1.89
CA TYR A 48 -1.94 -0.38 1.61
C TYR A 48 -2.29 0.06 0.18
N ILE A 49 -2.22 -0.83 -0.80
CA ILE A 49 -2.62 -0.53 -2.19
C ILE A 49 -4.10 -0.16 -2.24
N VAL A 50 -4.97 -0.91 -1.57
CA VAL A 50 -6.40 -0.61 -1.49
C VAL A 50 -6.66 0.76 -0.87
N LEU A 51 -5.93 1.12 0.20
CA LEU A 51 -6.05 2.43 0.84
C LEU A 51 -5.63 3.57 -0.11
N VAL A 52 -4.52 3.38 -0.82
CA VAL A 52 -4.02 4.32 -1.84
C VAL A 52 -5.02 4.50 -2.99
N GLN A 53 -5.62 3.42 -3.48
CA GLN A 53 -6.63 3.47 -4.54
C GLN A 53 -7.89 4.21 -4.09
N LYS A 54 -8.38 3.93 -2.87
CA LYS A 54 -9.53 4.62 -2.29
C LYS A 54 -9.28 6.12 -2.16
N PHE A 55 -8.10 6.52 -1.70
CA PHE A 55 -7.70 7.94 -1.63
C PHE A 55 -7.80 8.62 -3.00
N TRP A 56 -7.23 8.01 -4.04
CA TRP A 56 -7.28 8.57 -5.40
C TRP A 56 -8.71 8.67 -5.97
N GLN A 57 -9.56 7.68 -5.69
CA GLN A 57 -10.96 7.69 -6.13
C GLN A 57 -11.78 8.81 -5.48
N SER A 58 -11.49 9.15 -4.22
CA SER A 58 -12.12 10.27 -3.53
C SER A 58 -11.52 11.60 -3.98
N TYR A 59 -10.19 11.69 -4.06
CA TYR A 59 -9.48 12.91 -4.46
C TYR A 59 -9.88 13.39 -5.87
N ARG A 60 -10.00 12.48 -6.86
CA ARG A 60 -10.48 12.84 -8.20
C ARG A 60 -11.95 13.29 -8.22
N ARG A 61 -12.79 12.76 -7.32
CA ARG A 61 -14.19 13.18 -7.22
C ARG A 61 -14.32 14.61 -6.70
N ASP A 62 -13.48 15.00 -5.76
CA ASP A 62 -13.48 16.37 -5.24
C ASP A 62 -12.94 17.37 -6.28
N GLU A 63 -11.89 17.02 -7.03
CA GLU A 63 -11.38 17.89 -8.12
C GLU A 63 -12.40 18.12 -9.25
N THR A 64 -13.28 17.15 -9.52
CA THR A 64 -14.31 17.26 -10.57
C THR A 64 -15.56 18.03 -10.15
N LEU A 65 -15.78 18.25 -8.85
CA LEU A 65 -16.91 19.05 -8.33
C LEU A 65 -16.55 20.54 -8.16
N THR A 66 -15.27 20.88 -8.21
CA THR A 66 -14.77 22.26 -8.12
C THR A 66 -14.32 22.86 -9.45
N GLY A 67 -14.45 22.11 -10.56
CA GLY A 67 -14.05 22.50 -11.91
C GLY A 67 -15.20 22.97 -12.79
#